data_AF-A0A8H6C599-F1
#
_entry.id   AF-A0A8H6C599-F1
#
_cell.length_a   1.000
_cell.length_b   1.000
_cell.length_c   1.000
_cell.angle_alpha   90.00
_cell.angle_beta   90.00
_cell.angle_gamma   90.00
#
_symmetry.space_group_name_H-M   'P 1'
#
loop_
_entity.id
_entity.type
_entity.pdbx_description
1 polymer ?
#
loop_
_entity_poly.entity_id
_entity_poly.type
_entity_poly.pdbx_seq_one_letter_code
_entity_poly.pdbx_strand_id
1 'polypeptide(L)'
;MVSRSHSSTPVPIDASHPIHSLNIGNQDQIASLSKQTPIILLNQQEENGFQTPELVALRNSNKYVFVINWLYNYRGYLKLQSELFDVDLFELELLGFFSAFDLSSLFINKLKLALITSVQNSKHVELEDFEFVFQKFDILYILINYISKYSKFRDWTEKQGLATRLDPLFKLSSTEYFSLFDDNRLYKRTITYYPLTIPKKRKLSPESPQDYFEEKVFDVKDVKFELIYKNIYEFNEYLTKIKKSSAHKLLYTKLAGKSSAIIDTIFNNEIKKRKYLINKRKEIQMVNLLAVRKRSSRLEAKKQRQEELDRQREEESKYAAERRFERRMKLKNTENIDTGKLSRDQRMKLRQLNNESTPETETNPTSEPEQPEVIVLD
;
A
#
# COMPACT_ATOMS: atom_id res chain seq x y z
N MET A 1 0.73 -37.21 -10.12
CA MET A 1 0.93 -36.07 -11.04
C MET A 1 -0.43 -35.53 -11.45
N VAL A 2 -0.86 -34.39 -10.91
CA VAL A 2 -2.16 -33.80 -11.25
C VAL A 2 -1.90 -32.74 -12.34
N SER A 3 -2.30 -33.06 -13.57
CA SER A 3 -2.22 -32.15 -14.71
C SER A 3 -3.18 -30.98 -14.49
N ARG A 4 -2.63 -29.77 -14.34
CA ARG A 4 -3.45 -28.54 -14.38
C ARG A 4 -3.91 -28.33 -15.81
N SER A 5 -5.20 -28.48 -16.05
CA SER A 5 -5.85 -28.07 -17.30
C SER A 5 -5.74 -26.55 -17.43
N HIS A 6 -4.80 -26.08 -18.24
CA HIS A 6 -4.82 -24.71 -18.72
C HIS A 6 -5.91 -24.60 -19.79
N SER A 7 -7.11 -24.18 -19.36
CA SER A 7 -8.13 -23.71 -20.28
C SER A 7 -7.55 -22.58 -21.13
N SER A 8 -7.38 -22.84 -22.43
CA SER A 8 -6.89 -21.90 -23.44
C SER A 8 -8.05 -21.27 -24.23
N THR A 9 -9.25 -21.19 -23.66
CA THR A 9 -10.30 -20.37 -24.26
C THR A 9 -10.05 -18.91 -23.88
N PRO A 10 -9.87 -18.00 -24.86
CA PRO A 10 -9.86 -16.58 -24.56
C PRO A 10 -11.21 -16.26 -23.94
N VAL A 11 -11.21 -15.75 -22.70
CA VAL A 11 -12.42 -15.18 -22.10
C VAL A 11 -12.88 -14.08 -23.04
N PRO A 12 -14.10 -14.16 -23.62
CA PRO A 12 -14.61 -13.13 -24.50
C PRO A 12 -14.57 -11.79 -23.77
N ILE A 13 -13.89 -10.82 -24.36
CA ILE A 13 -13.89 -9.45 -23.84
C ILE A 13 -15.30 -8.91 -24.05
N ASP A 14 -15.93 -8.45 -22.97
CA ASP A 14 -17.27 -7.87 -23.02
C ASP A 14 -17.35 -6.76 -24.09
N ALA A 15 -18.48 -6.67 -24.80
CA ALA A 15 -18.73 -5.63 -25.80
C ALA A 15 -18.70 -4.23 -25.17
N SER A 16 -18.96 -4.13 -23.86
CA SER A 16 -18.88 -2.88 -23.09
C SER A 16 -17.44 -2.49 -22.68
N HIS A 17 -16.43 -3.32 -22.97
CA HIS A 17 -15.08 -3.10 -22.44
C HIS A 17 -14.43 -1.84 -23.05
N PRO A 18 -13.89 -0.90 -22.23
CA PRO A 18 -13.23 0.32 -22.69
C PRO A 18 -12.02 0.14 -23.63
N ILE A 19 -11.59 -1.09 -23.88
CA ILE A 19 -10.50 -1.37 -24.80
C ILE A 19 -10.92 -1.14 -26.25
N HIS A 20 -12.21 -1.32 -26.55
CA HIS A 20 -12.76 -1.14 -27.89
C HIS A 20 -12.76 0.34 -28.32
N SER A 21 -12.58 1.29 -27.40
CA SER A 21 -12.46 2.72 -27.74
C SER A 21 -11.03 3.14 -28.13
N LEU A 22 -10.03 2.29 -27.91
CA LEU A 22 -8.62 2.60 -28.21
C LEU A 22 -8.35 2.50 -29.71
N ASN A 23 -7.95 3.64 -30.30
CA ASN A 23 -7.56 3.75 -31.71
C ASN A 23 -6.05 3.92 -31.87
N ILE A 24 -5.28 3.63 -30.81
CA ILE A 24 -3.84 3.81 -30.71
C ILE A 24 -3.16 2.50 -30.34
N GLY A 25 -1.91 2.33 -30.77
CA GLY A 25 -1.11 1.13 -30.51
C GLY A 25 -1.38 -0.03 -31.48
N ASN A 26 -0.60 -1.09 -31.33
CA ASN A 26 -0.68 -2.29 -32.15
C ASN A 26 -1.70 -3.29 -31.59
N GLN A 27 -2.24 -4.16 -32.44
CA GLN A 27 -3.24 -5.16 -32.04
C GLN A 27 -2.75 -6.05 -30.87
N ASP A 28 -1.48 -6.43 -30.85
CA ASP A 28 -0.90 -7.25 -29.77
C ASP A 28 -0.84 -6.51 -28.42
N GLN A 29 -0.58 -5.20 -28.44
CA GLN A 29 -0.56 -4.37 -27.23
C GLN A 29 -1.97 -4.23 -26.65
N ILE A 30 -2.95 -3.96 -27.52
CA ILE A 30 -4.38 -3.88 -27.17
C ILE A 30 -4.86 -5.23 -26.60
N ALA A 31 -4.53 -6.34 -27.25
CA ALA A 31 -4.89 -7.69 -26.80
C ALA A 31 -4.17 -8.09 -25.50
N SER A 32 -2.97 -7.58 -25.25
CA SER A 32 -2.26 -7.80 -23.99
C SER A 32 -2.87 -6.98 -22.85
N LEU A 33 -3.24 -5.74 -23.12
CA LEU A 33 -3.86 -4.82 -22.17
C LEU A 33 -5.27 -5.28 -21.76
N SER A 34 -6.06 -5.78 -22.71
CA SER A 34 -7.43 -6.26 -22.44
C SER A 34 -7.49 -7.44 -21.47
N LYS A 35 -6.43 -8.25 -21.41
CA LYS A 35 -6.32 -9.36 -20.45
C LYS A 35 -6.02 -8.90 -19.02
N GLN A 36 -5.62 -7.64 -18.83
CA GLN A 36 -5.21 -7.13 -17.52
C GLN A 36 -6.31 -6.24 -16.91
N THR A 37 -6.83 -6.66 -15.76
CA THR A 37 -7.72 -5.86 -14.89
C THR A 37 -6.94 -5.33 -13.69
N PRO A 38 -7.29 -4.18 -13.09
CA PRO A 38 -8.40 -3.27 -13.41
C PRO A 38 -8.15 -2.39 -14.65
N ILE A 39 -9.25 -1.92 -15.26
CA ILE A 39 -9.24 -1.10 -16.49
C ILE A 39 -8.97 0.37 -16.16
N ILE A 40 -9.62 0.88 -15.11
CA ILE A 40 -9.40 2.22 -14.55
C ILE A 40 -9.02 2.03 -13.09
N LEU A 41 -8.03 2.79 -12.61
CA LEU A 41 -7.57 2.72 -11.22
C LEU A 41 -8.45 3.55 -10.30
N LEU A 42 -8.50 3.21 -9.01
CA LEU A 42 -9.36 3.91 -8.05
C LEU A 42 -8.99 5.39 -7.92
N ASN A 43 -7.71 5.75 -7.98
CA ASN A 43 -7.24 7.14 -8.00
C ASN A 43 -7.61 7.92 -9.28
N GLN A 44 -8.22 7.26 -10.26
CA GLN A 44 -8.68 7.84 -11.52
C GLN A 44 -10.22 7.83 -11.65
N GLN A 45 -10.92 7.27 -10.67
CA GLN A 45 -12.38 7.18 -10.62
C GLN A 45 -12.94 8.23 -9.65
N GLU A 46 -13.94 8.97 -10.12
CA GLU A 46 -14.66 9.98 -9.32
C GLU A 46 -15.69 9.30 -8.43
N GLU A 47 -16.59 8.50 -9.01
CA GLU A 47 -17.57 7.72 -8.25
C GLU A 47 -16.93 6.46 -7.66
N ASN A 48 -17.14 6.24 -6.36
CA ASN A 48 -16.59 5.09 -5.61
C ASN A 48 -15.06 4.92 -5.69
N GLY A 49 -14.35 5.98 -6.07
CA GLY A 49 -12.89 6.02 -6.19
C GLY A 49 -12.23 7.03 -5.25
N PHE A 50 -10.95 7.29 -5.51
CA PHE A 50 -10.12 8.26 -4.77
C PHE A 50 -9.80 9.52 -5.58
N GLN A 51 -10.43 9.73 -6.75
CA GLN A 51 -10.27 10.98 -7.47
C GLN A 51 -11.11 12.08 -6.82
N THR A 52 -10.50 12.79 -5.87
CA THR A 52 -11.11 13.95 -5.22
C THR A 52 -10.63 15.26 -5.85
N PRO A 53 -11.37 16.37 -5.71
CA PRO A 53 -10.92 17.69 -6.15
C PRO A 53 -9.54 18.07 -5.58
N GLU A 54 -9.25 17.64 -4.34
CA GLU A 54 -7.96 17.86 -3.69
C GLU A 54 -6.85 17.11 -4.44
N LEU A 55 -7.06 15.85 -4.84
CA LEU A 55 -6.07 15.11 -5.63
C LEU A 55 -5.82 15.76 -7.00
N VAL A 56 -6.86 16.30 -7.64
CA VAL A 56 -6.74 17.05 -8.89
C VAL A 56 -5.93 18.33 -8.69
N ALA A 57 -6.21 19.09 -7.64
CA ALA A 57 -5.45 20.29 -7.29
C ALA A 57 -3.98 19.95 -6.99
N LEU A 58 -3.72 18.83 -6.29
CA LEU A 58 -2.37 18.35 -6.03
C LEU A 58 -1.62 18.06 -7.32
N ARG A 59 -2.22 17.29 -8.25
CA ARG A 59 -1.61 16.95 -9.55
C ARG A 59 -1.24 18.18 -10.37
N ASN A 60 -2.01 19.26 -10.26
CA ASN A 60 -1.77 20.53 -10.94
C ASN A 60 -0.78 21.45 -10.20
N SER A 61 -0.34 21.07 -9.00
CA SER A 61 0.64 21.86 -8.23
C SER A 61 2.06 21.66 -8.74
N ASN A 62 2.87 22.73 -8.72
CA ASN A 62 4.29 22.65 -9.08
C ASN A 62 5.06 21.71 -8.13
N LYS A 63 4.69 21.69 -6.84
CA LYS A 63 5.27 20.79 -5.84
C LYS A 63 5.12 19.32 -6.24
N TYR A 64 3.93 18.94 -6.70
CA TYR A 64 3.66 17.59 -7.19
C TYR A 64 4.50 17.23 -8.40
N VAL A 65 4.47 18.08 -9.44
CA VAL A 65 5.24 17.85 -10.66
C VAL A 65 6.73 17.70 -10.34
N PHE A 66 7.26 18.55 -9.45
CA PHE A 66 8.65 18.50 -9.02
C PHE A 66 9.00 17.18 -8.31
N VAL A 67 8.26 16.79 -7.27
CA VAL A 67 8.55 15.57 -6.49
C VAL A 67 8.45 14.32 -7.33
N ILE A 68 7.36 14.16 -8.09
CA ILE A 68 7.19 12.96 -8.89
C ILE A 68 8.26 12.90 -9.97
N ASN A 69 8.55 14.02 -10.65
CA ASN A 69 9.61 14.04 -11.66
C ASN A 69 10.97 13.71 -11.04
N TRP A 70 11.24 14.21 -9.83
CA TRP A 70 12.46 13.89 -9.12
C TRP A 70 12.56 12.38 -8.80
N LEU A 71 11.47 11.74 -8.37
CA LEU A 71 11.45 10.31 -8.09
C LEU A 71 11.64 9.44 -9.35
N TYR A 72 11.09 9.86 -10.49
CA TYR A 72 11.33 9.17 -11.76
C TYR A 72 12.80 9.21 -12.17
N ASN A 73 13.46 10.37 -12.04
CA ASN A 73 14.82 10.58 -12.55
C ASN A 73 15.93 10.26 -11.54
N TYR A 74 15.68 10.46 -10.24
CA TYR A 74 16.76 10.54 -9.24
C TYR A 74 16.57 9.64 -8.02
N ARG A 75 15.52 8.81 -7.93
CA ARG A 75 15.35 7.85 -6.82
C ARG A 75 16.55 6.89 -6.64
N GLY A 76 17.35 6.69 -7.69
CA GLY A 76 18.60 5.93 -7.63
C GLY A 76 19.62 6.51 -6.64
N TYR A 77 19.62 7.83 -6.41
CA TYR A 77 20.43 8.47 -5.38
C TYR A 77 20.10 7.92 -3.97
N LEU A 78 18.82 7.63 -3.74
CA LEU A 78 18.31 7.03 -2.50
C LEU A 78 18.44 5.50 -2.48
N LYS A 79 19.09 4.91 -3.49
CA LYS A 79 19.21 3.45 -3.69
C LYS A 79 17.85 2.75 -3.88
N LEU A 80 16.87 3.45 -4.42
CA LEU A 80 15.51 2.93 -4.71
C LEU A 80 15.31 2.56 -6.18
N GLN A 81 16.40 2.39 -6.95
CA GLN A 81 16.29 2.12 -8.39
C GLN A 81 15.67 0.75 -8.71
N SER A 82 15.90 -0.25 -7.85
CA SER A 82 15.34 -1.60 -7.97
C SER A 82 13.86 -1.68 -7.63
N GLU A 83 13.33 -0.67 -6.94
CA GLU A 83 11.92 -0.62 -6.58
C GLU A 83 11.09 -0.19 -7.78
N LEU A 84 9.98 -0.89 -8.01
CA LEU A 84 9.00 -0.48 -9.02
C LEU A 84 8.38 0.84 -8.57
N PHE A 85 8.50 1.87 -9.41
CA PHE A 85 7.88 3.16 -9.18
C PHE A 85 6.98 3.51 -10.35
N ASP A 86 5.72 3.82 -10.04
CA ASP A 86 4.75 4.36 -10.97
C ASP A 86 3.90 5.38 -10.22
N VAL A 87 3.59 6.49 -10.88
CA VAL A 87 2.86 7.61 -10.26
C VAL A 87 1.48 7.21 -9.75
N ASP A 88 0.74 6.34 -10.45
CA ASP A 88 -0.58 5.92 -10.00
C ASP A 88 -0.47 4.97 -8.82
N LEU A 89 0.50 4.05 -8.83
CA LEU A 89 0.76 3.15 -7.70
C LEU A 89 1.16 3.93 -6.45
N PHE A 90 2.03 4.93 -6.61
CA PHE A 90 2.47 5.79 -5.52
C PHE A 90 1.33 6.62 -4.94
N GLU A 91 0.45 7.18 -5.79
CA GLU A 91 -0.76 7.86 -5.32
C GLU A 91 -1.69 6.92 -4.55
N LEU A 92 -1.88 5.68 -5.00
CA LEU A 92 -2.67 4.68 -4.29
C LEU A 92 -2.08 4.33 -2.92
N GLU A 93 -0.74 4.23 -2.81
CA GLU A 93 -0.06 4.08 -1.52
C GLU A 93 -0.28 5.29 -0.60
N LEU A 94 -0.16 6.50 -1.13
CA LEU A 94 -0.39 7.75 -0.40
C LEU A 94 -1.83 7.86 0.14
N LEU A 95 -2.80 7.47 -0.68
CA LEU A 95 -4.23 7.44 -0.37
C LEU A 95 -4.61 6.29 0.58
N GLY A 96 -3.65 5.45 0.97
CA GLY A 96 -3.90 4.35 1.90
C GLY A 96 -4.67 3.19 1.29
N PHE A 97 -4.74 3.06 -0.03
CA PHE A 97 -5.32 1.87 -0.67
C PHE A 97 -4.61 0.58 -0.22
N PHE A 98 -3.33 0.71 0.11
CA PHE A 98 -2.48 -0.37 0.57
C PHE A 98 -2.31 -0.45 2.11
N SER A 99 -3.11 0.28 2.90
CA SER A 99 -2.92 0.43 4.35
C SER A 99 -3.17 -0.84 5.17
N ALA A 100 -3.93 -1.81 4.65
CA ALA A 100 -4.20 -3.09 5.32
C ALA A 100 -3.06 -4.12 5.21
N PHE A 101 -1.90 -3.74 4.64
CA PHE A 101 -0.84 -4.66 4.25
C PHE A 101 0.43 -4.50 5.09
N ASP A 102 1.40 -5.38 4.84
CA ASP A 102 2.76 -5.24 5.39
C ASP A 102 3.37 -3.91 4.92
N LEU A 103 3.27 -2.92 5.81
CA LEU A 103 3.72 -1.55 5.65
C LEU A 103 5.19 -1.48 5.20
N SER A 104 6.02 -2.46 5.59
CA SER A 104 7.44 -2.48 5.23
C SER A 104 7.70 -2.65 3.73
N SER A 105 6.74 -3.23 3.00
CA SER A 105 6.86 -3.52 1.57
C SER A 105 6.51 -2.35 0.66
N LEU A 106 5.84 -1.31 1.18
CA LEU A 106 5.35 -0.18 0.40
C LEU A 106 6.50 0.76 -0.01
N PHE A 107 6.46 1.25 -1.24
CA PHE A 107 7.47 2.18 -1.75
C PHE A 107 7.54 3.44 -0.89
N ILE A 108 6.40 3.97 -0.46
CA ILE A 108 6.34 5.18 0.37
C ILE A 108 7.12 5.04 1.68
N ASN A 109 7.11 3.87 2.31
CA ASN A 109 7.79 3.67 3.59
C ASN A 109 9.30 3.50 3.39
N LYS A 110 9.72 2.82 2.31
CA LYS A 110 11.13 2.78 1.88
C LYS A 110 11.65 4.17 1.53
N LEU A 111 10.83 4.97 0.83
CA LEU A 111 11.15 6.35 0.48
C LEU A 111 11.35 7.21 1.73
N LYS A 112 10.43 7.16 2.69
CA LYS A 112 10.56 7.88 3.96
C LYS A 112 11.87 7.55 4.68
N LEU A 113 12.15 6.26 4.88
CA LEU A 113 13.39 5.82 5.53
C LEU A 113 14.64 6.30 4.78
N ALA A 114 14.64 6.22 3.45
CA ALA A 114 15.76 6.65 2.64
C ALA A 114 15.96 8.18 2.69
N LEU A 115 14.87 8.96 2.68
CA LEU A 115 14.92 10.41 2.82
C LEU A 115 15.44 10.83 4.19
N ILE A 116 14.92 10.25 5.27
CA ILE A 116 15.38 10.53 6.65
C ILE A 116 16.87 10.22 6.77
N THR A 117 17.28 9.03 6.33
CA THR A 117 18.69 8.61 6.34
C THR A 117 19.58 9.57 5.54
N SER A 118 19.11 10.04 4.37
CA SER A 118 19.86 10.98 3.53
C SER A 118 19.97 12.38 4.14
N VAL A 119 18.99 12.81 4.93
CA VAL A 119 18.99 14.13 5.56
C VAL A 119 19.83 14.14 6.83
N GLN A 120 19.70 13.11 7.68
CA GLN A 120 20.34 13.04 9.00
C GLN A 120 21.76 12.44 8.96
N ASN A 121 22.19 11.83 7.85
CA ASN A 121 23.42 11.03 7.76
C ASN A 121 23.52 9.89 8.81
N SER A 122 22.42 9.54 9.47
CA SER A 122 22.30 8.48 10.48
C SER A 122 21.13 7.56 10.13
N LYS A 123 21.24 6.27 10.46
CA LYS A 123 20.14 5.30 10.28
C LYS A 123 19.19 5.43 11.47
N HIS A 124 17.98 5.93 11.26
CA HIS A 124 16.89 5.87 12.24
C HIS A 124 15.84 4.83 11.83
N VAL A 125 15.22 4.22 12.84
CA VAL A 125 14.34 3.04 12.70
C VAL A 125 12.86 3.36 12.99
N GLU A 126 12.52 4.54 13.48
CA GLU A 126 11.14 4.83 13.89
C GLU A 126 10.37 5.63 12.83
N LEU A 127 9.14 5.17 12.59
CA LEU A 127 8.34 5.45 11.41
C LEU A 127 6.90 5.73 11.86
N GLU A 128 6.72 6.77 12.69
CA GLU A 128 5.40 7.16 13.19
C GLU A 128 4.97 8.54 12.72
N ASP A 129 3.68 8.55 12.33
CA ASP A 129 2.74 9.60 11.97
C ASP A 129 3.07 10.56 10.83
N PHE A 130 2.61 10.13 9.64
CA PHE A 130 2.26 11.04 8.56
C PHE A 130 0.73 11.08 8.42
N GLU A 131 0.11 12.13 8.94
CA GLU A 131 -1.30 12.39 8.68
C GLU A 131 -1.48 13.20 7.38
N PHE A 132 -2.52 12.85 6.61
CA PHE A 132 -3.01 13.55 5.41
C PHE A 132 -2.11 13.60 4.14
N VAL A 133 -2.71 13.46 2.95
CA VAL A 133 -1.97 13.38 1.65
C VAL A 133 -1.23 14.67 1.31
N PHE A 134 -1.83 15.84 1.56
CA PHE A 134 -1.19 17.13 1.27
C PHE A 134 -0.03 17.42 2.22
N GLN A 135 -0.21 17.18 3.52
CA GLN A 135 0.86 17.36 4.51
C GLN A 135 2.02 16.38 4.24
N LYS A 136 1.72 15.12 3.88
CA LYS A 136 2.71 14.16 3.35
C LYS A 136 3.47 14.73 2.16
N PHE A 137 2.76 15.30 1.19
CA PHE A 137 3.37 15.73 -0.06
C PHE A 137 4.22 17.01 0.10
N ASP A 138 3.79 17.94 0.94
CA ASP A 138 4.56 19.14 1.28
C ASP A 138 5.86 18.79 2.01
N ILE A 139 5.81 17.84 2.95
CA ILE A 139 7.01 17.33 3.63
C ILE A 139 7.94 16.66 2.62
N LEU A 140 7.42 15.80 1.74
CA LEU A 140 8.21 15.17 0.67
C LEU A 140 8.87 16.21 -0.23
N TYR A 141 8.14 17.26 -0.61
CA TYR A 141 8.66 18.37 -1.40
C TYR A 141 9.82 19.07 -0.69
N ILE A 142 9.66 19.41 0.60
CA ILE A 142 10.70 20.08 1.38
C ILE A 142 11.96 19.20 1.47
N LEU A 143 11.81 17.92 1.83
CA LEU A 143 12.93 16.98 1.98
C LEU A 143 13.67 16.77 0.65
N ILE A 144 12.94 16.51 -0.44
CA ILE A 144 13.54 16.29 -1.75
C ILE A 144 14.21 17.56 -2.29
N ASN A 145 13.57 18.72 -2.13
CA ASN A 145 14.15 20.00 -2.54
C ASN A 145 15.43 20.30 -1.74
N TYR A 146 15.45 19.97 -0.44
CA TYR A 146 16.62 20.12 0.40
C TYR A 146 17.77 19.19 -0.04
N ILE A 147 17.50 17.91 -0.25
CA ILE A 147 18.48 16.93 -0.77
C ILE A 147 19.03 17.37 -2.13
N SER A 148 18.17 17.91 -3.00
CA SER A 148 18.56 18.37 -4.34
C SER A 148 19.62 19.48 -4.32
N LYS A 149 19.76 20.20 -3.19
CA LYS A 149 20.75 21.27 -3.01
C LYS A 149 22.10 20.76 -2.49
N TYR A 150 22.19 19.52 -2.01
CA TYR A 150 23.44 18.94 -1.51
C TYR A 150 24.49 18.83 -2.62
N SER A 151 25.77 19.06 -2.29
CA SER A 151 26.85 18.87 -3.26
C SER A 151 26.93 17.39 -3.69
N LYS A 152 26.82 16.46 -2.72
CA LYS A 152 26.83 15.02 -3.00
C LYS A 152 25.78 14.58 -4.01
N PHE A 153 24.61 15.22 -3.99
CA PHE A 153 23.56 14.95 -4.98
C PHE A 153 23.98 15.46 -6.36
N ARG A 154 24.49 16.70 -6.45
CA ARG A 154 25.02 17.28 -7.70
C ARG A 154 26.15 16.44 -8.29
N ASP A 155 27.12 16.07 -7.48
CA ASP A 155 28.24 15.19 -7.88
C ASP A 155 27.72 13.83 -8.40
N TRP A 156 26.67 13.29 -7.78
CA TRP A 156 26.05 12.05 -8.23
C TRP A 156 25.32 12.24 -9.57
N THR A 157 24.55 13.32 -9.75
CA THR A 157 23.87 13.60 -11.02
C THR A 157 24.84 13.80 -12.18
N GLU A 158 25.96 14.48 -11.94
CA GLU A 158 27.03 14.68 -12.93
C GLU A 158 27.68 13.36 -13.32
N LYS A 159 27.99 12.50 -12.33
CA LYS A 159 28.54 11.15 -12.58
C LYS A 159 27.60 10.26 -13.38
N GLN A 160 26.28 10.40 -13.19
CA GLN A 160 25.28 9.64 -13.95
C GLN A 160 24.96 10.26 -15.31
N GLY A 161 25.49 11.45 -15.64
CA GLY A 161 25.17 12.17 -16.87
C GLY A 161 23.70 12.61 -16.95
N LEU A 162 23.03 12.75 -15.80
CA LEU A 162 21.61 13.11 -15.76
C LEU A 162 21.46 14.62 -15.87
N ALA A 163 20.71 15.07 -16.89
CA ALA A 163 20.34 16.47 -17.01
C ALA A 163 19.37 16.87 -15.88
N THR A 164 19.61 18.04 -15.28
CA THR A 164 18.71 18.64 -14.28
C THR A 164 17.63 19.52 -14.92
N ARG A 165 17.83 19.89 -16.20
CA ARG A 165 16.91 20.74 -16.94
C ARG A 165 15.86 19.89 -17.65
N LEU A 166 14.59 20.25 -17.42
CA LEU A 166 13.45 19.72 -18.16
C LEU A 166 13.25 20.54 -19.44
N ASP A 167 13.34 19.86 -20.58
CA ASP A 167 13.03 20.47 -21.87
C ASP A 167 11.59 20.14 -22.29
N PRO A 168 10.81 21.13 -22.73
CA PRO A 168 9.45 20.88 -23.16
C PRO A 168 9.42 20.16 -24.51
N LEU A 169 8.48 19.24 -24.62
CA LEU A 169 8.16 18.55 -25.86
C LEU A 169 7.71 19.54 -26.94
N PHE A 170 6.92 20.54 -26.59
CA PHE A 170 6.40 21.53 -27.54
C PHE A 170 6.19 22.88 -26.85
N LYS A 171 6.40 23.98 -27.60
CA LYS A 171 6.15 25.34 -27.13
C LYS A 171 5.20 26.05 -28.08
N LEU A 172 4.24 26.76 -27.51
CA LEU A 172 3.31 27.62 -28.22
C LEU A 172 3.18 28.94 -27.44
N SER A 173 3.91 29.96 -27.88
CA SER A 173 3.96 31.28 -27.23
C SER A 173 4.36 31.18 -25.74
N SER A 174 3.44 31.47 -24.82
CA SER A 174 3.64 31.39 -23.36
C SER A 174 3.26 30.03 -22.74
N THR A 175 2.85 29.07 -23.58
CA THR A 175 2.44 27.73 -23.15
C THR A 175 3.47 26.70 -23.59
N GLU A 176 3.86 25.83 -22.67
CA GLU A 176 4.83 24.78 -22.89
C GLU A 176 4.23 23.42 -22.50
N TYR A 177 4.51 22.40 -23.29
CA TYR A 177 4.00 21.04 -23.09
C TYR A 177 5.16 20.14 -22.71
N PHE A 178 5.03 19.43 -21.59
CA PHE A 178 6.05 18.53 -21.04
C PHE A 178 5.52 17.10 -20.99
N SER A 179 6.21 16.18 -21.65
CA SER A 179 6.02 14.75 -21.45
C SER A 179 6.83 14.36 -20.23
N LEU A 180 6.17 13.92 -19.15
CA LEU A 180 6.80 13.61 -17.88
C LEU A 180 6.47 12.17 -17.46
N PHE A 181 7.26 11.67 -16.50
CA PHE A 181 7.04 10.39 -15.82
C PHE A 181 7.12 9.19 -16.78
N ASP A 182 8.23 9.09 -17.51
CA ASP A 182 8.44 8.09 -18.58
C ASP A 182 7.34 8.17 -19.65
N ASP A 183 7.04 9.38 -20.10
CA ASP A 183 6.04 9.72 -21.12
C ASP A 183 4.58 9.35 -20.79
N ASN A 184 4.30 8.96 -19.54
CA ASN A 184 2.96 8.55 -19.12
C ASN A 184 1.98 9.70 -18.89
N ARG A 185 2.47 10.93 -18.67
CA ARG A 185 1.62 12.10 -18.42
C ARG A 185 2.11 13.31 -19.20
N LEU A 186 1.17 14.05 -19.79
CA LEU A 186 1.45 15.33 -20.45
C LEU A 186 0.96 16.47 -19.58
N TYR A 187 1.87 17.37 -19.26
CA TYR A 187 1.58 18.61 -18.56
C TYR A 187 1.65 19.80 -19.49
N LYS A 188 0.69 20.69 -19.34
CA LYS A 188 0.70 22.02 -19.92
C LYS A 188 1.13 23.01 -18.85
N ARG A 189 2.21 23.73 -19.12
CA ARG A 189 2.71 24.83 -18.30
C ARG A 189 2.36 26.15 -18.97
N THR A 190 1.60 26.99 -18.30
CA THR A 190 1.33 28.36 -18.74
C THR A 190 2.09 29.31 -17.84
N ILE A 191 3.00 30.08 -18.45
CA ILE A 191 3.80 31.08 -17.74
C ILE A 191 3.15 32.44 -17.97
N THR A 192 2.79 33.11 -16.87
CA THR A 192 2.25 34.46 -16.90
C THR A 192 3.34 35.42 -16.47
N TYR A 193 3.60 36.42 -17.29
CA TYR A 193 4.55 37.51 -16.99
C TYR A 193 3.77 38.76 -16.59
N TYR A 194 4.43 39.67 -15.86
CA TYR A 194 3.88 41.00 -15.67
C TYR A 194 3.84 41.75 -17.01
N PRO A 195 2.82 42.60 -17.22
CA PRO A 195 2.71 43.36 -18.45
C PRO A 195 3.86 44.38 -18.52
N LEU A 196 4.75 44.21 -19.51
CA LEU A 196 5.81 45.15 -19.80
C LEU A 196 5.42 46.02 -21.00
N THR A 197 5.12 47.28 -20.75
CA THR A 197 4.78 48.25 -21.80
C THR A 197 6.03 49.01 -22.24
N ILE A 198 6.63 48.58 -23.35
CA ILE A 198 7.78 49.27 -23.96
C ILE A 198 7.26 50.31 -24.96
N PRO A 199 7.59 51.61 -24.81
CA PRO A 199 7.22 52.63 -25.77
C PRO A 199 7.80 52.33 -27.16
N LYS A 200 6.97 52.37 -28.21
CA LYS A 200 7.40 52.07 -29.59
C LYS A 200 8.38 53.11 -30.17
N LYS A 201 8.34 54.35 -29.68
CA LYS A 201 9.17 55.45 -30.18
C LYS A 201 10.25 55.78 -29.16
N ARG A 202 11.50 55.89 -29.63
CA ARG A 202 12.68 56.22 -28.80
C ARG A 202 12.54 57.50 -27.99
N LYS A 203 11.83 58.51 -28.51
CA LYS A 203 11.56 59.79 -27.82
C LYS A 203 10.67 59.65 -26.58
N LEU A 204 9.90 58.56 -26.50
CA LEU A 204 8.99 58.26 -25.39
C LEU A 204 9.58 57.19 -24.46
N SER A 205 10.77 56.69 -24.77
CA SER A 205 11.48 55.75 -23.91
C SER A 205 12.06 56.51 -22.72
N PRO A 206 12.01 55.93 -21.51
CA PRO A 206 12.64 56.52 -20.33
C PRO A 206 14.15 56.67 -20.55
N GLU A 207 14.74 57.77 -20.05
CA GLU A 207 16.18 58.03 -20.14
C GLU A 207 17.00 57.01 -19.34
N SER A 208 16.48 56.57 -18.17
CA SER A 208 17.02 55.47 -17.38
C SER A 208 15.98 54.33 -17.28
N PRO A 209 16.07 53.32 -18.15
CA PRO A 209 15.16 52.16 -18.10
C PRO A 209 15.26 51.37 -16.79
N GLN A 210 16.44 51.34 -16.16
CA GLN A 210 16.68 50.59 -14.92
C GLN A 210 15.89 51.14 -13.74
N ASP A 211 15.74 52.47 -13.67
CA ASP A 211 14.98 53.13 -12.59
C ASP A 211 13.49 53.25 -12.91
N TYR A 212 13.14 53.22 -14.20
CA TYR A 212 11.76 53.40 -14.67
C TYR A 212 10.92 52.11 -14.58
N PHE A 213 11.52 50.95 -14.87
CA PHE A 213 10.83 49.68 -14.79
C PHE A 213 11.10 49.03 -13.44
N GLU A 214 10.03 48.73 -12.70
CA GLU A 214 10.16 47.96 -11.47
C GLU A 214 10.74 46.56 -11.76
N GLU A 215 11.65 46.09 -10.90
CA GLU A 215 12.32 44.78 -11.03
C GLU A 215 11.32 43.63 -11.23
N LYS A 216 10.20 43.68 -10.50
CA LYS A 216 9.12 42.70 -10.57
C LYS A 216 8.58 42.47 -11.99
N VAL A 217 8.68 43.46 -12.88
CA VAL A 217 8.13 43.36 -14.25
C VAL A 217 8.95 42.38 -15.10
N PHE A 218 10.21 42.16 -14.75
CA PHE A 218 11.09 41.20 -15.41
C PHE A 218 10.98 39.78 -14.81
N ASP A 219 10.30 39.64 -13.68
CA ASP A 219 10.05 38.36 -13.04
C ASP A 219 8.79 37.65 -13.58
N VAL A 220 8.71 36.35 -13.30
CA VAL A 220 7.55 35.53 -13.60
C VAL A 220 6.45 35.82 -12.58
N LYS A 221 5.26 36.23 -13.05
CA LYS A 221 4.12 36.49 -12.18
C LYS A 221 3.53 35.21 -11.61
N ASP A 222 3.29 34.22 -12.47
CA ASP A 222 2.66 32.97 -12.08
C ASP A 222 3.01 31.84 -13.06
N VAL A 223 3.12 30.62 -12.54
CA VAL A 223 3.35 29.40 -13.30
C VAL A 223 2.27 28.39 -12.95
N LYS A 224 1.37 28.14 -13.90
CA LYS A 224 0.29 27.17 -13.73
C LYS A 224 0.60 25.90 -14.49
N PHE A 225 0.46 24.77 -13.81
CA PHE A 225 0.49 23.45 -14.44
C PHE A 225 -0.93 22.90 -14.55
N GLU A 226 -1.21 22.27 -15.69
CA GLU A 226 -2.47 21.62 -16.00
C GLU A 226 -2.15 20.23 -16.56
N LEU A 227 -2.62 19.18 -15.88
CA LEU A 227 -2.52 17.82 -16.38
C LEU A 227 -3.51 17.60 -17.52
N ILE A 228 -3.01 17.22 -18.71
CA ILE A 228 -3.84 17.02 -19.90
C ILE A 228 -4.45 15.62 -19.95
N TYR A 229 -3.64 14.60 -19.67
CA TYR A 229 -4.09 13.22 -19.62
C TYR A 229 -3.38 12.45 -18.50
N LYS A 230 -4.13 11.61 -17.81
CA LYS A 230 -3.64 10.77 -16.70
C LYS A 230 -3.53 9.29 -17.05
N ASN A 231 -4.24 8.84 -18.09
CA ASN A 231 -4.29 7.45 -18.50
C ASN A 231 -4.34 7.29 -20.03
N ILE A 232 -4.20 6.04 -20.48
CA ILE A 232 -4.16 5.69 -21.91
C ILE A 232 -5.44 6.04 -22.67
N TYR A 233 -6.60 6.03 -22.01
CA TYR A 233 -7.89 6.34 -22.64
C TYR A 233 -8.02 7.85 -22.87
N GLU A 234 -7.69 8.67 -21.87
CA GLU A 234 -7.63 10.14 -22.00
C GLU A 234 -6.59 10.55 -23.05
N PHE A 235 -5.46 9.85 -23.12
CA PHE A 235 -4.45 10.06 -24.15
C PHE A 235 -5.00 9.80 -25.57
N ASN A 236 -5.71 8.69 -25.77
CA ASN A 236 -6.36 8.35 -27.04
C ASN A 236 -7.39 9.42 -27.46
N GLU A 237 -8.21 9.88 -26.52
CA GLU A 237 -9.17 10.97 -26.77
C GLU A 237 -8.46 12.27 -27.13
N TYR A 238 -7.40 12.62 -26.38
CA TYR A 238 -6.63 13.83 -26.61
C TYR A 238 -5.98 13.84 -28.00
N LEU A 239 -5.38 12.71 -28.41
CA LEU A 239 -4.81 12.56 -29.75
C LEU A 239 -5.85 12.78 -30.85
N THR A 240 -7.06 12.24 -30.66
CA THR A 240 -8.17 12.43 -31.60
C THR A 240 -8.58 13.91 -31.70
N LYS A 241 -8.59 14.63 -30.57
CA LYS A 241 -8.90 16.07 -30.51
C LYS A 241 -7.83 16.91 -31.23
N ILE A 242 -6.54 16.71 -30.91
CA ILE A 242 -5.46 17.53 -31.47
C ILE A 242 -5.12 17.20 -32.92
N LYS A 243 -5.44 15.99 -33.41
CA LYS A 243 -5.25 15.60 -34.82
C LYS A 243 -5.93 16.55 -35.80
N LYS A 244 -7.04 17.16 -35.38
CA LYS A 244 -7.82 18.13 -36.18
C LYS A 244 -7.30 19.58 -36.05
N SER A 245 -6.42 19.86 -35.09
CA SER A 245 -5.94 21.22 -34.78
C SER A 245 -4.67 21.54 -35.56
N SER A 246 -4.70 22.61 -36.37
CA SER A 246 -3.51 23.10 -37.09
C SER A 246 -2.40 23.57 -36.16
N ALA A 247 -2.75 24.26 -35.07
CA ALA A 247 -1.80 24.79 -34.08
C ALA A 247 -1.02 23.70 -33.34
N HIS A 248 -1.62 22.52 -33.15
CA HIS A 248 -1.03 21.41 -32.40
C HIS A 248 -0.47 20.30 -33.30
N LYS A 249 -0.34 20.54 -34.61
CA LYS A 249 0.16 19.55 -35.57
C LYS A 249 1.55 19.03 -35.20
N LEU A 250 2.45 19.90 -34.75
CA LEU A 250 3.80 19.50 -34.34
C LEU A 250 3.77 18.67 -33.04
N LEU A 251 2.93 19.03 -32.07
CA LEU A 251 2.74 18.25 -30.84
C LEU A 251 2.20 16.86 -31.16
N TYR A 252 1.21 16.75 -32.05
CA TYR A 252 0.69 15.45 -32.51
C TYR A 252 1.78 14.58 -33.14
N THR A 253 2.63 15.14 -34.01
CA THR A 253 3.74 14.40 -34.61
C THR A 253 4.74 13.92 -33.57
N LYS A 254 4.97 14.68 -32.50
CA LYS A 254 5.86 14.25 -31.40
C LYS A 254 5.25 13.16 -30.53
N LEU A 255 3.94 13.20 -30.29
CA LEU A 255 3.23 12.22 -29.44
C LEU A 255 2.87 10.91 -30.17
N ALA A 256 2.48 11.00 -31.45
CA ALA A 256 1.90 9.89 -32.21
C ALA A 256 2.45 9.79 -33.64
N GLY A 257 3.51 10.51 -33.96
CA GLY A 257 4.19 10.37 -35.26
C GLY A 257 4.90 9.02 -35.38
N LYS A 258 5.26 8.66 -36.62
CA LYS A 258 5.90 7.36 -36.94
C LYS A 258 7.22 7.11 -36.18
N SER A 259 7.91 8.18 -35.78
CA SER A 259 9.16 8.12 -35.02
C SER A 259 8.96 8.23 -33.50
N SER A 260 7.72 8.33 -33.02
CA SER A 260 7.44 8.50 -31.60
C SER A 260 7.31 7.14 -30.93
N ALA A 261 8.16 6.88 -29.94
CA ALA A 261 8.09 5.70 -29.08
C ALA A 261 7.16 5.90 -27.86
N ILE A 262 6.47 7.05 -27.78
CA ILE A 262 5.64 7.41 -26.62
C ILE A 262 4.45 6.45 -26.47
N ILE A 263 3.77 6.11 -27.57
CA ILE A 263 2.65 5.17 -27.56
C ILE A 263 3.12 3.83 -26.98
N ASP A 264 4.22 3.28 -27.51
CA ASP A 264 4.76 1.99 -27.04
C ASP A 264 5.15 2.03 -25.56
N THR A 265 5.74 3.14 -25.12
CA THR A 265 6.15 3.36 -23.73
C THR A 265 4.94 3.38 -22.80
N ILE A 266 3.88 4.13 -23.14
CA ILE A 266 2.63 4.18 -22.38
C ILE A 266 2.02 2.77 -22.27
N PHE A 267 1.92 2.01 -23.36
CA PHE A 267 1.39 0.65 -23.33
C PHE A 267 2.23 -0.27 -22.44
N ASN A 268 3.55 -0.23 -22.55
CA ASN A 268 4.45 -1.06 -21.74
C ASN A 268 4.32 -0.75 -20.25
N ASN A 269 4.25 0.53 -19.89
CA ASN A 269 4.09 0.97 -18.51
C ASN A 269 2.72 0.57 -17.95
N GLU A 270 1.65 0.77 -18.71
CA GLU A 270 0.30 0.39 -18.32
C GLU A 270 0.18 -1.13 -18.10
N ILE A 271 0.76 -1.95 -19.00
CA ILE A 271 0.78 -3.41 -18.85
C ILE A 271 1.58 -3.82 -17.61
N LYS A 272 2.76 -3.25 -17.38
CA LYS A 272 3.59 -3.53 -16.20
C LYS A 272 2.84 -3.19 -14.91
N LYS A 273 2.21 -2.02 -14.87
CA LYS A 273 1.41 -1.53 -13.73
C LYS A 273 0.25 -2.48 -13.41
N ARG A 274 -0.55 -2.86 -14.41
CA ARG A 274 -1.69 -3.78 -14.18
C ARG A 274 -1.24 -5.18 -13.76
N LYS A 275 -0.15 -5.71 -14.34
CA LYS A 275 0.45 -6.98 -13.91
C LYS A 275 0.88 -6.92 -12.44
N TYR A 276 1.51 -5.82 -12.03
CA TYR A 276 1.90 -5.62 -10.65
C TYR A 276 0.69 -5.63 -9.71
N LEU A 277 -0.38 -4.89 -10.04
CA LEU A 277 -1.61 -4.86 -9.23
C LEU A 277 -2.28 -6.24 -9.13
N ILE A 278 -2.33 -7.00 -10.23
CA ILE A 278 -2.86 -8.36 -10.23
C ILE A 278 -2.04 -9.25 -9.31
N ASN A 279 -0.71 -9.20 -9.43
CA ASN A 279 0.18 -10.01 -8.60
C ASN A 279 0.04 -9.64 -7.12
N LYS A 280 -0.01 -8.34 -6.81
CA LYS A 280 -0.26 -7.86 -5.45
C LYS A 280 -1.62 -8.32 -4.91
N ARG A 281 -2.68 -8.24 -5.71
CA ARG A 281 -4.00 -8.76 -5.32
C ARG A 281 -3.98 -10.26 -5.04
N LYS A 282 -3.27 -11.05 -5.85
CA LYS A 282 -3.09 -12.50 -5.64
C LYS A 282 -2.31 -12.79 -4.36
N GLU A 283 -1.24 -12.05 -4.11
CA GLU A 283 -0.44 -12.12 -2.88
C GLU A 283 -1.33 -11.86 -1.66
N ILE A 284 -2.16 -10.81 -1.71
CA ILE A 284 -3.12 -10.47 -0.67
C ILE A 284 -4.14 -11.59 -0.43
N GLN A 285 -4.75 -12.11 -1.49
CA GLN A 285 -5.69 -13.22 -1.38
C GLN A 285 -5.05 -14.46 -0.75
N MET A 286 -3.81 -14.76 -1.13
CA MET A 286 -3.05 -15.88 -0.56
C MET A 286 -2.75 -15.66 0.92
N VAL A 287 -2.31 -14.47 1.32
CA VAL A 287 -2.05 -14.12 2.73
C VAL A 287 -3.33 -14.23 3.56
N ASN A 288 -4.44 -13.70 3.05
CA ASN A 288 -5.74 -13.79 3.71
C ASN A 288 -6.21 -15.25 3.86
N LEU A 289 -6.05 -16.07 2.81
CA LEU A 289 -6.36 -17.50 2.87
C LEU A 289 -5.48 -18.23 3.89
N LEU A 290 -4.18 -17.91 3.98
CA LEU A 290 -3.28 -18.46 4.99
C LEU A 290 -3.66 -18.03 6.40
N ALA A 291 -4.05 -16.77 6.59
CA ALA A 291 -4.51 -16.25 7.88
C ALA A 291 -5.80 -16.96 8.33
N VAL A 292 -6.78 -17.10 7.42
CA VAL A 292 -8.01 -17.87 7.66
C VAL A 292 -7.70 -19.33 7.97
N ARG A 293 -6.78 -19.96 7.22
CA ARG A 293 -6.35 -21.34 7.48
C ARG A 293 -5.67 -21.49 8.85
N LYS A 294 -4.80 -20.56 9.25
CA LYS A 294 -4.19 -20.54 10.59
C LYS A 294 -5.24 -20.36 11.68
N ARG A 295 -6.22 -19.49 11.47
CA ARG A 295 -7.34 -19.29 12.41
C ARG A 295 -8.20 -20.55 12.53
N SER A 296 -8.54 -21.18 11.41
CA SER A 296 -9.28 -22.46 11.37
C SER A 296 -8.51 -23.57 12.07
N SER A 297 -7.21 -23.72 11.80
CA SER A 297 -6.36 -24.73 12.44
C SER A 297 -6.24 -24.53 13.95
N ARG A 298 -6.13 -23.27 14.43
CA ARG A 298 -6.16 -22.96 15.87
C ARG A 298 -7.50 -23.33 16.51
N LEU A 299 -8.61 -23.12 15.78
CA LEU A 299 -9.96 -23.41 16.26
C LEU A 299 -10.19 -24.93 16.33
N GLU A 300 -9.71 -25.66 15.34
CA GLU A 300 -9.73 -27.13 15.30
C GLU A 300 -8.85 -27.74 16.40
N ALA A 301 -7.63 -27.23 16.60
CA ALA A 301 -6.76 -27.67 17.69
C ALA A 301 -7.36 -27.35 19.08
N LYS A 302 -8.05 -26.21 19.23
CA LYS A 302 -8.78 -25.88 20.45
C LYS A 302 -9.94 -26.85 20.68
N LYS A 303 -10.67 -27.22 19.63
CA LYS A 303 -11.77 -28.19 19.70
C LYS A 303 -11.27 -29.58 20.06
N GLN A 304 -10.18 -30.06 19.45
CA GLN A 304 -9.56 -31.35 19.79
C GLN A 304 -9.09 -31.41 21.25
N ARG A 305 -8.44 -30.35 21.75
CA ARG A 305 -8.07 -30.29 23.17
C ARG A 305 -9.28 -30.31 24.10
N GLN A 306 -10.37 -29.65 23.71
CA GLN A 306 -11.59 -29.65 24.50
C GLN A 306 -12.23 -31.05 24.53
N GLU A 307 -12.33 -31.72 23.36
CA GLU A 307 -12.85 -33.08 23.27
C GLU A 307 -11.99 -34.10 24.03
N GLU A 308 -10.66 -33.92 24.07
CA GLU A 308 -9.75 -34.78 24.81
C GLU A 308 -9.87 -34.57 26.34
N LEU A 309 -10.02 -33.32 26.78
CA LEU A 309 -10.31 -33.00 28.19
C LEU A 309 -11.67 -33.54 28.63
N ASP A 310 -12.69 -33.44 27.79
CA ASP A 310 -14.02 -33.98 28.10
C ASP A 310 -13.99 -35.51 28.16
N ARG A 311 -13.23 -36.18 27.28
CA ARG A 311 -13.01 -37.63 27.35
C ARG A 311 -12.29 -38.06 28.62
N GLN A 312 -11.25 -37.33 29.02
CA GLN A 312 -10.56 -37.60 30.29
C GLN A 312 -11.48 -37.45 31.50
N ARG A 313 -12.33 -36.41 31.53
CA ARG A 313 -13.34 -36.25 32.59
C ARG A 313 -14.37 -37.37 32.62
N GLU A 314 -14.80 -37.86 31.46
CA GLU A 314 -15.71 -39.01 31.39
C GLU A 314 -15.06 -40.30 31.90
N GLU A 315 -13.80 -40.54 31.55
CA GLU A 315 -13.03 -41.70 32.04
C GLU A 315 -12.79 -41.62 33.56
N GLU A 316 -12.44 -40.45 34.09
CA GLU A 316 -12.31 -40.22 35.53
C GLU A 316 -13.65 -40.41 36.26
N SER A 317 -14.75 -39.92 35.68
CA SER A 317 -16.10 -40.10 36.23
C SER A 317 -16.52 -41.57 36.27
N LYS A 318 -16.23 -42.33 35.19
CA LYS A 318 -16.47 -43.78 35.15
C LYS A 318 -15.62 -44.52 36.18
N TYR A 319 -14.33 -44.21 36.28
CA TYR A 319 -13.43 -44.81 37.26
C TYR A 319 -13.87 -44.49 38.71
N ALA A 320 -14.33 -43.26 38.97
CA ALA A 320 -14.90 -42.88 40.26
C ALA A 320 -16.22 -43.61 40.56
N ALA A 321 -17.07 -43.82 39.55
CA ALA A 321 -18.30 -44.60 39.68
C ALA A 321 -18.02 -46.09 39.94
N GLU A 322 -17.03 -46.69 39.26
CA GLU A 322 -16.57 -48.06 39.50
C GLU A 322 -16.01 -48.21 40.91
N ARG A 323 -15.15 -47.29 41.38
CA ARG A 323 -14.67 -47.30 42.78
C ARG A 323 -15.83 -47.22 43.79
N ARG A 324 -16.84 -46.39 43.52
CA ARG A 324 -18.03 -46.28 44.39
C ARG A 324 -18.83 -47.57 44.38
N PHE A 325 -18.96 -48.23 43.23
CA PHE A 325 -19.63 -49.52 43.10
C PHE A 325 -18.86 -50.64 43.83
N GLU A 326 -17.54 -50.71 43.67
CA GLU A 326 -16.69 -51.65 44.42
C GLU A 326 -16.79 -51.45 45.92
N ARG A 327 -16.79 -50.20 46.40
CA ARG A 327 -16.99 -49.89 47.83
C ARG A 327 -18.35 -50.39 48.33
N ARG A 328 -19.42 -50.21 47.56
CA ARG A 328 -20.74 -50.77 47.91
C ARG A 328 -20.74 -52.29 47.96
N MET A 329 -20.08 -52.97 47.00
CA MET A 329 -19.98 -54.43 47.00
C MET A 329 -19.17 -54.96 48.19
N LYS A 330 -18.09 -54.28 48.58
CA LYS A 330 -17.30 -54.63 49.78
C LYS A 330 -18.09 -54.43 51.07
N LEU A 331 -18.90 -53.38 51.16
CA LEU A 331 -19.82 -53.16 52.29
C LEU A 331 -20.92 -54.24 52.36
N LYS A 332 -21.49 -54.62 51.21
CA LYS A 332 -22.49 -55.70 51.15
C LYS A 332 -21.92 -57.07 51.55
N ASN A 333 -20.64 -57.33 51.27
CA ASN A 333 -19.95 -58.54 51.72
C ASN A 333 -19.56 -58.53 53.21
N THR A 334 -19.48 -57.36 53.85
CA THR A 334 -19.17 -57.25 55.28
C THR A 334 -20.42 -57.31 56.16
N GLU A 335 -21.60 -56.97 55.64
CA GLU A 335 -22.89 -57.14 56.34
C GLU A 335 -23.34 -58.61 56.47
N ASN A 336 -22.72 -59.56 55.75
CA ASN A 336 -23.02 -60.99 55.84
C ASN A 336 -22.07 -61.79 56.76
N ILE A 337 -21.22 -61.13 57.54
CA ILE A 337 -20.40 -61.80 58.55
C ILE A 337 -21.17 -61.81 59.87
N ASP A 338 -21.78 -62.95 60.18
CA ASP A 338 -22.43 -63.22 61.45
C ASP A 338 -21.39 -63.16 62.59
N THR A 339 -21.35 -62.02 63.29
CA THR A 339 -20.39 -61.75 64.38
C THR A 339 -20.74 -62.44 65.69
N GLY A 340 -21.76 -63.31 65.70
CA GLY A 340 -22.24 -64.03 66.88
C GLY A 340 -21.28 -65.06 67.48
N LYS A 341 -20.25 -65.52 66.76
CA LYS A 341 -19.35 -66.62 67.21
C LYS A 341 -17.85 -66.27 67.30
N LEU A 342 -17.46 -65.01 67.11
CA LEU A 342 -16.05 -64.61 67.13
C LEU A 342 -15.54 -64.31 68.55
N SER A 343 -14.40 -64.91 68.90
CA SER A 343 -13.69 -64.72 70.18
C SER A 343 -13.11 -63.30 70.31
N ARG A 344 -12.91 -62.83 71.55
CA ARG A 344 -12.49 -61.46 71.91
C ARG A 344 -11.23 -60.99 71.15
N ASP A 345 -10.27 -61.87 70.93
CA ASP A 345 -9.03 -61.54 70.21
C ASP A 345 -9.22 -61.38 68.69
N GLN A 346 -10.18 -62.09 68.11
CA GLN A 346 -10.52 -61.95 66.68
C GLN A 346 -11.26 -60.64 66.41
N ARG A 347 -12.06 -60.14 67.38
CA ARG A 347 -12.70 -58.81 67.30
C ARG A 347 -11.68 -57.67 67.38
N MET A 348 -10.60 -57.84 68.15
CA MET A 348 -9.54 -56.84 68.26
C MET A 348 -8.72 -56.70 66.96
N LYS A 349 -8.42 -57.80 66.27
CA LYS A 349 -7.72 -57.77 64.96
C LYS A 349 -8.54 -57.11 63.85
N LEU A 350 -9.86 -57.32 63.82
CA LEU A 350 -10.75 -56.68 62.84
C LEU A 350 -10.84 -55.15 63.03
N ARG A 351 -10.71 -54.66 64.27
CA ARG A 351 -10.66 -53.21 64.54
C ARG A 351 -9.36 -52.57 64.09
N GLN A 352 -8.23 -53.29 64.13
CA GLN A 352 -6.95 -52.79 63.64
C GLN A 352 -6.93 -52.69 62.11
N LEU A 353 -7.51 -53.66 61.39
CA LEU A 353 -7.59 -53.66 59.92
C LEU A 353 -8.51 -52.54 59.36
N ASN A 354 -9.58 -52.16 60.06
CA ASN A 354 -10.46 -51.07 59.61
C ASN A 354 -9.88 -49.66 59.84
N ASN A 355 -8.86 -49.51 60.69
CA ASN A 355 -8.24 -48.20 60.95
C ASN A 355 -7.14 -47.82 59.94
N GLU A 356 -6.63 -48.76 59.13
CA GLU A 356 -5.56 -48.49 58.16
C GLU A 356 -6.05 -47.97 56.80
N SER A 357 -7.36 -47.78 56.61
CA SER A 357 -7.94 -47.37 55.31
C SER A 357 -8.66 -46.02 55.36
N THR A 358 -7.99 -45.02 55.95
CA THR A 358 -8.34 -43.60 55.76
C THR A 358 -7.18 -42.91 55.06
N PRO A 359 -7.25 -42.68 53.73
CA PRO A 359 -6.31 -41.78 53.07
C PRO A 359 -6.66 -40.36 53.49
N GLU A 360 -5.63 -39.63 53.93
CA GLU A 360 -5.65 -38.20 54.21
C GLU A 360 -6.26 -37.46 53.01
N THR A 361 -7.22 -36.59 53.32
CA THR A 361 -7.81 -35.69 52.33
C THR A 361 -6.82 -34.58 52.09
N GLU A 362 -6.05 -34.67 51.01
CA GLU A 362 -5.22 -33.56 50.55
C GLU A 362 -6.11 -32.34 50.27
N THR A 363 -5.83 -31.30 51.03
CA THR A 363 -6.36 -29.95 50.88
C THR A 363 -5.96 -29.37 49.53
N ASN A 364 -6.93 -29.17 48.65
CA ASN A 364 -6.79 -28.23 47.53
C ASN A 364 -6.63 -26.81 48.09
N PRO A 365 -5.63 -26.03 47.66
CA PRO A 365 -5.60 -24.60 47.94
C PRO A 365 -6.65 -23.89 47.08
N THR A 366 -7.65 -23.34 47.76
CA THR A 366 -8.65 -22.42 47.23
C THR A 366 -8.03 -21.05 46.98
N SER A 367 -8.23 -20.58 45.74
CA SER A 367 -8.31 -19.20 45.24
C SER A 367 -7.83 -18.06 46.15
N GLU A 368 -6.86 -17.31 45.65
CA GLU A 368 -6.54 -15.95 46.09
C GLU A 368 -7.80 -15.04 46.07
N PRO A 369 -7.99 -14.20 47.10
CA PRO A 369 -9.10 -13.26 47.16
C PRO A 369 -8.77 -11.97 46.39
N GLU A 370 -9.76 -11.50 45.65
CA GLU A 370 -9.91 -10.11 45.21
C GLU A 370 -9.73 -9.15 46.41
N GLN A 371 -8.83 -8.18 46.29
CA GLN A 371 -8.84 -6.98 47.14
C GLN A 371 -9.56 -5.84 46.42
N PRO A 372 -10.47 -5.13 47.08
CA PRO A 372 -11.00 -3.86 46.59
C PRO A 372 -10.08 -2.67 46.94
N GLU A 373 -10.01 -1.74 45.98
CA GLU A 373 -9.74 -0.29 46.01
C GLU A 373 -8.88 0.34 47.13
N VAL A 374 -7.96 1.23 46.75
CA VAL A 374 -7.95 2.65 47.18
C VAL A 374 -7.00 3.46 46.29
N ILE A 375 -7.53 4.56 45.77
CA ILE A 375 -6.86 5.68 45.11
C ILE A 375 -6.11 6.50 46.17
N VAL A 376 -4.83 6.83 45.96
CA VAL A 376 -4.22 8.05 46.51
C VAL A 376 -3.35 8.68 45.44
N LEU A 377 -3.73 9.92 45.08
CA LEU A 377 -2.93 10.90 44.38
C LEU A 377 -1.80 11.39 45.29
N ASP A 378 -0.58 11.46 44.74
CA ASP A 378 0.28 12.65 44.80
C ASP A 378 1.22 12.65 43.60
#